data_AF-A0A1Q6KD43-F1
#
_entry.id   AF-A0A1Q6KD43-F1
#
_cell.length_a   1.000
_cell.length_b   1.000
_cell.length_c   1.000
_cell.angle_alpha   90.00
_cell.angle_beta   90.00
_cell.angle_gamma   90.00
#
_symmetry.space_group_name_H-M   'P 1'
#
loop_
_entity.id
_entity.type
_entity.pdbx_description
1 polymer ?
#
loop_
_entity_poly.entity_id
_entity_poly.type
_entity_poly.pdbx_seq_one_letter_code
_entity_poly.pdbx_strand_id
1 'polypeptide(L)'
;MWITNREITRKNLYKIIYCARLRDYIENQGFKEQKVTSGIDLEHVYSRNIKAIKVIYTIIQITHLILQIIEHSNICGDFGKKYGSVKVFRRKFYAHLTETQINIELIQTKIQIRFNKSLMIY
;
A
#
# COMPACT_ATOMS: atom_id res chain seq x y z
N MET A 1 1.08 -11.29 -20.50
CA MET A 1 -0.06 -12.15 -20.91
C MET A 1 -1.14 -12.02 -19.83
N TRP A 2 -2.40 -11.77 -20.21
CA TRP A 2 -3.52 -11.60 -19.27
C TRP A 2 -4.54 -12.72 -19.50
N ILE A 3 -4.97 -13.37 -18.42
CA ILE A 3 -5.89 -14.50 -18.45
C ILE A 3 -7.07 -14.17 -17.54
N THR A 4 -8.29 -14.50 -17.97
CA THR A 4 -9.50 -14.31 -17.19
C THR A 4 -10.43 -15.49 -17.30
N ASN A 5 -11.19 -15.70 -16.24
CA ASN A 5 -12.31 -16.63 -16.21
C ASN A 5 -13.63 -15.97 -16.69
N ARG A 6 -13.64 -14.68 -17.03
CA ARG A 6 -14.81 -13.99 -17.57
C ARG A 6 -14.94 -14.28 -19.07
N GLU A 7 -16.14 -14.61 -19.52
CA GLU A 7 -16.44 -14.76 -20.95
C GLU A 7 -16.21 -13.44 -21.70
N ILE A 8 -15.47 -13.49 -22.80
CA ILE A 8 -15.14 -12.32 -23.61
C ILE A 8 -16.20 -12.13 -24.70
N THR A 9 -16.90 -11.02 -24.65
CA THR A 9 -17.91 -10.61 -25.64
C THR A 9 -17.55 -9.25 -26.23
N ARG A 10 -18.08 -8.91 -27.42
CA ARG A 10 -17.86 -7.58 -28.02
C ARG A 10 -18.25 -6.42 -27.09
N LYS A 11 -19.23 -6.63 -26.20
CA LYS A 11 -19.73 -5.62 -25.26
C LYS A 11 -18.77 -5.37 -24.10
N ASN A 12 -18.03 -6.39 -23.63
CA ASN A 12 -17.17 -6.29 -22.45
C ASN A 12 -15.67 -6.24 -22.77
N LEU A 13 -15.27 -6.52 -24.01
CA LEU A 13 -13.87 -6.58 -24.45
C LEU A 13 -13.07 -5.33 -24.05
N TYR A 14 -13.57 -4.13 -24.37
CA TYR A 14 -12.86 -2.89 -24.05
C TYR A 14 -12.71 -2.67 -22.55
N LYS A 15 -13.74 -2.98 -21.76
CA LYS A 15 -13.71 -2.90 -20.30
C LYS A 15 -12.67 -3.86 -19.73
N ILE A 16 -12.64 -5.09 -20.24
CA ILE A 16 -11.66 -6.11 -19.86
C ILE A 16 -10.22 -5.66 -20.15
N ILE A 17 -9.96 -5.17 -21.37
CA ILE A 17 -8.63 -4.67 -21.76
C ILE A 17 -8.21 -3.50 -20.86
N TYR A 18 -9.13 -2.57 -20.59
CA TYR A 18 -8.86 -1.43 -19.72
C TYR A 18 -8.48 -1.88 -18.29
N CYS A 19 -9.23 -2.82 -17.71
CA CYS A 19 -8.90 -3.39 -16.39
C CYS A 19 -7.53 -4.09 -16.39
N ALA A 20 -7.18 -4.83 -17.44
CA ALA A 20 -5.88 -5.48 -17.57
C ALA A 20 -4.74 -4.45 -17.56
N ARG A 21 -4.89 -3.36 -18.33
CA ARG A 21 -3.91 -2.27 -18.37
C ARG A 21 -3.79 -1.54 -17.05
N LEU A 22 -4.90 -1.30 -16.36
CA LEU A 22 -4.89 -0.68 -15.03
C LEU A 22 -4.14 -1.55 -14.01
N ARG A 23 -4.37 -2.87 -14.02
CA ARG A 23 -3.64 -3.80 -13.15
C ARG A 23 -2.14 -3.69 -13.38
N ASP A 24 -1.71 -3.77 -14.64
CA ASP A 24 -0.29 -3.69 -14.98
C ASP A 24 0.32 -2.33 -14.59
N TYR A 25 -0.43 -1.24 -14.72
CA TYR A 25 0.01 0.08 -14.27
C TYR A 25 0.15 0.15 -12.74
N ILE A 26 -0.84 -0.36 -11.99
CA ILE A 26 -0.84 -0.37 -10.52
C ILE A 26 0.32 -1.22 -10.00
N GLU A 27 0.54 -2.40 -10.58
CA GLU A 27 1.63 -3.29 -10.20
C GLU A 27 2.99 -2.62 -10.43
N ASN A 28 3.21 -2.05 -11.62
CA ASN A 28 4.46 -1.37 -11.95
C ASN A 28 4.72 -0.14 -11.07
N GLN A 29 3.69 0.66 -10.79
CA GLN A 29 3.84 1.79 -9.87
C GLN A 29 4.10 1.34 -8.44
N GLY A 30 3.37 0.34 -7.95
CA GLY A 30 3.57 -0.22 -6.63
C GLY A 30 5.01 -0.72 -6.44
N PHE A 31 5.53 -1.49 -7.39
CA PHE A 31 6.93 -1.93 -7.36
C PHE A 31 7.92 -0.77 -7.43
N LYS A 32 7.70 0.21 -8.31
CA LYS A 32 8.57 1.39 -8.40
C LYS A 32 8.62 2.16 -7.08
N GLU A 33 7.48 2.33 -6.42
CA GLU A 33 7.40 3.00 -5.14
C GLU A 33 8.12 2.23 -4.03
N GLN A 34 7.95 0.91 -3.96
CA GLN A 34 8.62 0.05 -2.98
C GLN A 34 10.14 0.07 -3.13
N LYS A 35 10.63 0.20 -4.36
CA LYS A 35 12.07 0.25 -4.67
C LYS A 35 12.73 1.59 -4.37
N VAL A 36 12.12 2.70 -4.79
CA VAL A 36 12.82 4.00 -4.87
C VAL A 36 12.12 5.13 -4.12
N THR A 37 10.79 5.16 -4.12
CA THR A 37 10.02 6.38 -3.77
C THR A 37 9.49 6.37 -2.33
N SER A 38 9.37 5.20 -1.71
CA SER A 38 8.77 5.02 -0.37
C SER A 38 9.73 5.09 0.80
N GLY A 39 11.04 5.03 0.56
CA GLY A 39 12.03 4.94 1.63
C GLY A 39 12.06 3.57 2.32
N ILE A 40 11.38 2.57 1.73
CA ILE A 40 11.36 1.18 2.19
C ILE A 40 12.46 0.34 1.50
N ASP A 41 13.10 0.85 0.44
CA ASP A 41 14.27 0.28 -0.23
C ASP A 41 14.21 -1.24 -0.47
N LEU A 42 13.18 -1.68 -1.21
CA LEU A 42 12.99 -3.09 -1.56
C LEU A 42 14.24 -3.76 -2.20
N GLU A 43 15.10 -2.98 -2.87
CA GLU A 43 16.31 -3.48 -3.52
C GLU A 43 17.50 -3.67 -2.56
N HIS A 44 17.39 -3.18 -1.32
CA HIS A 44 18.44 -3.34 -0.32
C HIS A 44 18.53 -4.79 0.18
N VAL A 45 19.75 -5.31 0.25
CA VAL A 45 20.01 -6.67 0.71
C VAL A 45 20.07 -6.70 2.24
N TYR A 46 18.89 -6.77 2.88
CA TYR A 46 18.78 -6.83 4.34
C TYR A 46 19.27 -8.16 4.95
N SER A 47 19.33 -9.24 4.18
CA SER A 47 19.82 -10.55 4.64
C SER A 47 20.26 -11.41 3.47
N ARG A 48 21.16 -12.38 3.72
CA ARG A 48 21.50 -13.45 2.77
C ARG A 48 20.72 -14.75 3.03
N ASN A 49 19.95 -14.81 4.12
CA ASN A 49 19.12 -15.96 4.45
C ASN A 49 17.76 -15.86 3.74
N ILE A 50 17.41 -16.87 2.94
CA ILE A 50 16.19 -16.85 2.12
C ILE A 50 14.89 -16.77 2.94
N LYS A 51 14.86 -17.36 4.14
CA LYS A 51 13.71 -17.25 5.04
C LYS A 51 13.58 -15.83 5.57
N ALA A 52 14.70 -15.23 5.98
CA ALA A 52 14.71 -13.84 6.45
C ALA A 52 14.27 -12.88 5.34
N ILE A 53 14.75 -13.08 4.10
CA ILE A 53 14.32 -12.27 2.94
C ILE A 53 12.79 -12.35 2.75
N LYS A 54 12.18 -13.55 2.83
CA LYS A 54 10.72 -13.70 2.70
C LYS A 54 9.95 -12.93 3.78
N VAL A 55 10.44 -12.97 5.02
CA VAL A 55 9.84 -12.23 6.14
C VAL A 55 9.96 -10.74 5.91
N ILE A 56 11.15 -10.25 5.56
CA ILE A 56 11.42 -8.83 5.30
C ILE A 56 10.57 -8.33 4.13
N TYR A 57 10.49 -9.09 3.04
CA TYR A 57 9.62 -8.77 1.91
C TYR A 57 8.16 -8.61 2.33
N THR A 58 7.65 -9.51 3.18
CA THR A 58 6.29 -9.44 3.71
C THR A 58 6.08 -8.17 4.54
N ILE A 59 7.05 -7.81 5.39
CA ILE A 59 7.00 -6.59 6.18
C ILE A 59 6.94 -5.36 5.26
N ILE A 60 7.79 -5.31 4.23
CA ILE A 60 7.79 -4.24 3.22
C ILE A 60 6.42 -4.09 2.56
N GLN A 61 5.77 -5.19 2.17
CA GLN A 61 4.44 -5.16 1.56
C GLN A 61 3.38 -4.62 2.54
N ILE A 62 3.41 -5.03 3.81
CA ILE A 62 2.49 -4.53 4.84
C ILE A 62 2.72 -3.03 5.09
N THR A 63 3.98 -2.59 5.21
CA THR A 63 4.33 -1.18 5.38
C THR A 63 3.84 -0.34 4.21
N HIS A 64 4.07 -0.80 2.97
CA HIS A 64 3.62 -0.09 1.78
C HIS A 64 2.09 0.00 1.71
N LEU A 65 1.37 -1.07 2.05
CA LEU A 65 -0.09 -1.08 2.14
C LEU A 65 -0.62 -0.04 3.14
N ILE A 66 -0.02 0.04 4.34
CA ILE A 66 -0.43 1.01 5.37
C ILE A 66 -0.22 2.44 4.87
N LEU A 67 0.95 2.73 4.25
CA LEU A 67 1.23 4.06 3.71
C LEU A 67 0.25 4.45 2.60
N GLN A 68 -0.05 3.52 1.68
CA GLN A 68 -1.04 3.72 0.62
C GLN A 68 -2.43 4.03 1.18
N ILE A 69 -2.86 3.32 2.22
CA ILE A 69 -4.13 3.62 2.91
C ILE A 69 -4.08 5.02 3.50
N ILE A 70 -3.01 5.40 4.21
CA ILE A 70 -2.93 6.71 4.86
C ILE A 70 -2.93 7.86 3.84
N GLU A 71 -2.22 7.69 2.73
CA GLU A 71 -2.02 8.73 1.70
C GLU A 71 -3.24 8.92 0.80
N HIS A 72 -3.95 7.83 0.49
CA HIS A 72 -5.07 7.86 -0.44
C HIS A 72 -6.44 7.78 0.24
N SER A 73 -6.50 7.62 1.56
CA SER A 73 -7.74 7.71 2.32
C SER A 73 -8.01 9.14 2.80
N ASN A 74 -9.23 9.33 3.29
CA ASN A 74 -9.65 10.57 3.97
C ASN A 74 -9.21 10.64 5.43
N ILE A 75 -8.49 9.63 5.98
CA ILE A 75 -8.06 9.57 7.38
C ILE A 75 -7.24 10.82 7.76
N CYS A 76 -6.41 11.28 6.83
CA CYS A 76 -5.52 12.41 7.04
C CYS A 76 -6.11 13.78 6.61
N GLY A 77 -7.34 13.81 6.10
CA GLY A 77 -7.95 15.02 5.54
C GLY A 77 -7.24 15.52 4.27
N ASP A 78 -7.20 16.84 4.08
CA ASP A 78 -6.51 17.48 2.95
C ASP A 78 -4.99 17.38 3.12
N PHE A 79 -4.42 16.31 2.57
CA PHE A 79 -3.02 15.92 2.73
C PHE A 79 -2.04 17.00 2.27
N GLY A 80 -2.38 17.69 1.16
CA GLY A 80 -1.55 18.74 0.59
C GLY A 80 -1.43 19.95 1.52
N LYS A 81 -2.54 20.40 2.11
CA LYS A 81 -2.52 21.50 3.09
C LYS A 81 -1.84 21.10 4.40
N LYS A 82 -2.05 19.87 4.87
CA LYS A 82 -1.61 19.44 6.19
C LYS A 82 -0.14 19.04 6.25
N TYR A 83 0.38 18.42 5.18
CA TYR A 83 1.73 17.84 5.17
C TYR A 83 2.60 18.32 4.00
N GLY A 84 2.05 19.05 3.03
CA GLY A 84 2.76 19.56 1.86
C GLY A 84 3.02 18.52 0.78
N SER A 85 3.69 17.41 1.13
CA SER A 85 3.91 16.29 0.23
C SER A 85 3.92 14.94 0.96
N VAL A 86 3.61 13.87 0.22
CA VAL A 86 3.71 12.49 0.70
C VAL A 86 5.09 12.17 1.25
N LYS A 87 6.16 12.63 0.59
CA LYS A 87 7.55 12.40 1.04
C LYS A 87 7.84 13.05 2.39
N VAL A 88 7.34 14.27 2.61
CA VAL A 88 7.50 14.98 3.89
C VAL A 88 6.69 14.29 4.99
N PHE A 89 5.46 13.88 4.69
CA PHE A 89 4.65 13.09 5.61
C PHE A 89 5.37 11.80 6.03
N ARG A 90 5.83 10.98 5.08
CA ARG A 90 6.51 9.70 5.35
C ARG A 90 7.71 9.88 6.29
N ARG A 91 8.52 10.92 6.07
CA ARG A 91 9.66 11.26 6.94
C ARG A 91 9.23 11.61 8.36
N LYS A 92 8.23 12.47 8.51
CA LYS A 92 7.69 12.86 9.83
C LYS A 92 7.03 11.70 10.55
N PHE A 93 6.29 10.88 9.81
CA PHE A 93 5.63 9.69 10.32
C PHE A 93 6.65 8.67 10.84
N TYR A 94 7.71 8.41 10.07
CA TYR A 94 8.81 7.55 10.50
C TYR A 94 9.49 8.09 11.77
N ALA A 95 9.86 9.37 11.79
CA ALA A 95 10.46 10.00 12.97
C ALA A 95 9.55 9.87 14.20
N HIS A 96 8.25 10.10 14.03
CA HIS A 96 7.27 9.93 15.10
C HIS A 96 7.25 8.49 15.63
N LEU A 97 7.24 7.48 14.76
CA LEU A 97 7.27 6.08 15.17
C LEU A 97 8.53 5.69 15.94
N THR A 98 9.67 6.34 15.67
CA THR A 98 10.96 6.02 16.32
C THR A 98 11.23 6.86 17.56
N GLU A 99 10.70 8.08 17.64
CA GLU A 99 11.03 9.05 18.68
C GLU A 99 9.94 9.18 19.74
N THR A 100 8.71 8.71 19.46
CA THR A 100 7.64 8.79 20.46
C THR A 100 7.56 7.55 21.33
N GLN A 101 7.49 7.78 22.64
CA GLN A 101 7.11 6.74 23.59
C GLN A 101 5.60 6.54 23.52
N ILE A 102 5.19 5.34 23.15
CA ILE A 102 3.78 4.96 23.11
C ILE A 102 3.39 4.45 24.48
N ASN A 103 2.40 5.09 25.11
CA ASN A 103 1.78 4.53 26.31
C ASN A 103 0.89 3.33 25.90
N ILE A 104 1.34 2.13 26.24
CA ILE A 104 0.69 0.86 25.90
C ILE A 104 -0.73 0.77 26.47
N GLU A 105 -1.02 1.46 27.59
CA GLU A 105 -2.34 1.48 28.21
C GLU A 105 -3.41 2.10 27.29
N LEU A 106 -3.02 3.03 26.40
CA LEU A 106 -3.92 3.65 25.42
C LEU A 106 -4.29 2.70 24.27
N ILE A 107 -3.50 1.65 24.01
CA ILE A 107 -3.69 0.70 22.89
C ILE A 107 -4.67 -0.43 23.24
N GLN A 108 -5.10 -0.57 24.51
CA GLN A 108 -6.00 -1.66 24.91
C GLN A 108 -7.39 -1.62 24.26
N THR A 109 -7.70 -0.58 23.49
CA THR A 109 -8.90 -0.53 22.66
C THR A 109 -8.81 -1.56 21.54
N LYS A 110 -9.64 -2.61 21.64
CA LYS A 110 -9.84 -3.56 20.53
C LYS A 110 -10.46 -2.84 19.34
N ILE A 111 -9.67 -2.55 18.32
CA ILE A 111 -10.17 -1.99 17.07
C ILE A 111 -10.64 -3.14 16.18
N GLN A 112 -11.96 -3.25 15.99
CA GLN A 112 -12.53 -4.17 14.99
C GLN A 112 -12.63 -3.44 13.64
N ILE A 113 -11.79 -3.80 12.68
CA ILE A 113 -11.91 -3.30 11.30
C ILE A 113 -12.96 -4.17 10.58
N ARG A 114 -14.13 -3.59 10.28
CA ARG A 114 -15.17 -4.23 9.45
C ARG A 114 -15.10 -3.68 8.04
N PHE A 115 -14.71 -4.51 7.08
CA PHE A 115 -14.81 -4.15 5.67
C PHE A 115 -16.27 -4.29 5.21
N ASN A 116 -16.87 -3.18 4.76
CA ASN A 116 -18.21 -3.21 4.21
C ASN A 116 -18.19 -3.85 2.82
N LYS A 117 -18.80 -5.02 2.70
CA LYS A 117 -18.85 -5.80 1.46
C LYS A 117 -19.68 -5.14 0.36
N SER A 118 -20.56 -4.18 0.70
CA SER A 118 -21.45 -3.51 -0.27
C SER A 118 -20.72 -2.60 -1.28
N LEU A 119 -19.45 -2.26 -1.03
CA LEU A 119 -18.64 -1.43 -1.93
C LEU A 119 -17.88 -2.25 -2.98
N MET A 120 -17.87 -3.57 -2.90
CA MET A 120 -17.21 -4.46 -3.88
C MET A 120 -18.21 -5.03 -4.89
N ILE A 121 -18.92 -4.14 -5.59
CA ILE A 121 -19.75 -4.52 -6.74
C ILE A 121 -18.89 -4.38 -8.00
N TYR A 122 -18.42 -5.50 -8.57
CA TYR A 122 -17.65 -5.57 -9.83
C TYR A 122 -18.20 -6.63 -10.78
#